data_AF-A0A932L6L8-F1
#
_entry.id   AF-A0A932L6L8-F1
#
_cell.length_a   1.000
_cell.length_b   1.000
_cell.length_c   1.000
_cell.angle_alpha   90.00
_cell.angle_beta   90.00
_cell.angle_gamma   90.00
#
_symmetry.space_group_name_H-M   'P 1'
#
loop_
_entity.id
_entity.type
_entity.pdbx_description
1 polymer ?
#
loop_
_entity_poly.entity_id
_entity_poly.type
_entity_poly.pdbx_seq_one_letter_code
_entity_poly.pdbx_strand_id
1 'polypeptide(L)' 'MFCRKPPMDPSLREIITQAVVDARKSGLDADAQCDAAITMLAAVMPSVDQGTVQLIVEQLYPFIAALDAAA' A
#
# COMPACT_ATOMS: atom_id res chain seq x y z
N MET A 1 -17.53 -15.22 -20.77
CA MET A 1 -16.11 -15.65 -20.62
C MET A 1 -15.40 -14.62 -19.76
N PHE A 2 -15.50 -14.72 -18.43
CA PHE A 2 -14.65 -13.94 -17.53
C PHE A 2 -13.42 -14.79 -17.23
N CYS A 3 -12.39 -14.63 -18.05
CA CYS A 3 -11.07 -15.12 -17.70
C CYS A 3 -10.57 -14.32 -16.50
N ARG A 4 -10.81 -14.81 -15.28
CA ARG A 4 -9.95 -14.48 -14.14
C ARG A 4 -9.64 -15.77 -13.39
N LYS A 5 -8.59 -16.45 -13.88
CA LYS A 5 -7.63 -17.15 -13.01
C LYS A 5 -7.48 -16.31 -11.74
N PRO A 6 -7.51 -16.83 -10.51
CA PRO A 6 -6.97 -16.06 -9.41
C PRO A 6 -5.46 -15.98 -9.70
N PRO A 7 -4.89 -14.84 -10.15
CA PRO A 7 -3.56 -14.59 -9.64
C PRO A 7 -3.73 -14.53 -8.13
N MET A 8 -2.72 -14.92 -7.39
CA MET A 8 -2.61 -14.55 -5.99
C MET A 8 -2.80 -13.03 -5.94
N ASP A 9 -4.02 -12.55 -5.67
CA ASP A 9 -4.31 -11.13 -5.53
C ASP A 9 -3.39 -10.75 -4.37
N PRO A 10 -2.31 -9.99 -4.62
CA PRO A 10 -1.41 -9.62 -3.55
C PRO A 10 -2.32 -8.99 -2.50
N SER A 11 -2.31 -9.57 -1.30
CA SER A 11 -3.18 -9.09 -0.23
C SER A 11 -2.95 -7.59 -0.12
N LEU A 12 -3.99 -6.81 0.16
CA LEU A 12 -3.90 -5.35 0.23
C LEU A 12 -2.63 -4.86 0.94
N ARG A 13 -2.27 -5.59 2.01
CA ARG A 13 -1.02 -5.46 2.76
C ARG A 13 0.24 -5.55 1.91
N GLU A 14 0.39 -6.58 1.07
CA GLU A 14 1.57 -6.75 0.21
C GLU A 14 1.68 -5.63 -0.82
N ILE A 15 0.57 -5.17 -1.41
CA ILE A 15 0.59 -4.03 -2.35
C ILE A 15 1.12 -2.78 -1.66
N ILE A 16 0.59 -2.48 -0.46
CA ILE A 16 0.99 -1.31 0.33
C ILE A 16 2.44 -1.46 0.81
N THR A 17 2.86 -2.65 1.27
CA THR A 17 4.23 -2.92 1.68
C THR A 17 5.20 -2.73 0.51
N GLN A 18 4.88 -3.22 -0.68
CA GLN A 18 5.74 -3.05 -1.86
C GLN A 18 5.89 -1.56 -2.21
N ALA A 19 4.80 -0.79 -2.16
CA ALA A 19 4.81 0.65 -2.44
C ALA A 19 5.65 1.43 -1.41
N VAL A 20 5.50 1.11 -0.12
CA VAL A 20 6.28 1.74 0.97
C VAL A 20 7.76 1.37 0.87
N VAL A 21 8.09 0.10 0.60
CA VAL A 21 9.48 -0.35 0.45
C VAL A 21 10.15 0.27 -0.78
N ASP A 22 9.44 0.37 -1.91
CA ASP A 22 9.95 1.00 -3.12
C ASP A 22 10.19 2.50 -2.90
N ALA A 23 9.22 3.19 -2.27
CA ALA A 23 9.36 4.59 -1.91
C ALA A 23 10.54 4.82 -0.95
N ARG A 24 10.73 3.94 0.04
CA ARG A 24 11.89 4.00 0.96
C ARG A 24 13.21 3.78 0.23
N LYS A 25 13.29 2.82 -0.70
CA LYS A 25 14.49 2.60 -1.52
C LYS A 25 14.85 3.82 -2.36
N SER A 26 13.87 4.62 -2.74
CA SER A 26 14.05 5.90 -3.42
C SER A 26 14.56 7.02 -2.50
N GLY A 27 14.65 6.77 -1.18
CA GLY A 27 15.07 7.74 -0.17
C GLY A 27 13.95 8.70 0.23
N LEU A 28 12.69 8.36 -0.01
CA LEU A 28 11.54 9.18 0.35
C LEU A 28 11.28 9.13 1.86
N ASP A 29 10.90 10.27 2.43
CA ASP A 29 10.47 10.39 3.82
C ASP A 29 9.18 9.60 4.09
N ALA A 30 8.92 9.33 5.38
CA ALA A 30 7.74 8.57 5.81
C ALA A 30 6.41 9.15 5.27
N ASP A 31 6.31 10.47 5.18
CA ASP A 31 5.14 11.18 4.64
C ASP A 31 4.95 10.88 3.15
N ALA A 32 6.03 10.94 2.37
CA ALA A 32 6.02 10.62 0.94
C ALA A 32 5.82 9.11 0.68
N GLN A 33 6.25 8.23 1.58
CA GLN A 33 5.94 6.80 1.53
C GLN A 33 4.44 6.55 1.72
N CYS A 34 3.81 7.24 2.68
CA CYS A 34 2.36 7.19 2.88
C CYS A 34 1.59 7.69 1.65
N ASP A 35 1.98 8.83 1.09
CA ASP A 35 1.31 9.41 -0.10
C ASP A 35 1.40 8.49 -1.32
N ALA A 36 2.56 7.87 -1.54
CA ALA A 36 2.75 6.86 -2.60
C ALA A 36 1.85 5.63 -2.39
N ALA A 37 1.74 5.15 -1.14
CA ALA A 37 0.88 4.02 -0.79
C ALA A 37 -0.61 4.35 -0.96
N ILE A 38 -1.04 5.56 -0.59
CA ILE A 38 -2.42 6.05 -0.80
C ILE A 38 -2.73 6.11 -2.29
N THR A 39 -1.83 6.68 -3.09
CA THR A 39 -1.99 6.80 -4.54
C THR A 39 -2.11 5.43 -5.20
N MET A 40 -1.23 4.48 -4.84
CA MET A 40 -1.33 3.10 -5.32
C MET A 40 -2.65 2.43 -4.90
N LEU A 41 -3.03 2.56 -3.63
CA LEU A 41 -4.23 1.89 -3.11
C LEU A 41 -5.51 2.45 -3.74
N ALA A 42 -5.59 3.77 -3.96
CA ALA A 42 -6.69 4.40 -4.68
C ALA A 42 -6.76 3.92 -6.15
N ALA A 43 -5.62 3.71 -6.81
CA ALA A 43 -5.57 3.19 -8.17
C ALA A 43 -6.03 1.72 -8.26
N VAL A 44 -5.74 0.91 -7.23
CA VAL A 44 -6.17 -0.49 -7.16
C VAL A 44 -7.63 -0.62 -6.72
N MET A 45 -8.12 0.30 -5.88
CA MET A 45 -9.48 0.32 -5.33
C MET A 45 -10.23 1.61 -5.72
N PRO A 46 -10.56 1.82 -7.01
CA PRO A 46 -11.26 3.03 -7.46
C PRO A 46 -12.68 3.17 -6.89
N SER A 47 -13.25 2.08 -6.34
CA SER A 47 -14.55 2.08 -5.67
C SER A 47 -14.49 2.58 -4.22
N VAL A 48 -13.30 2.76 -3.65
CA VAL A 48 -13.10 3.19 -2.27
C VAL A 48 -12.80 4.68 -2.26
N ASP A 49 -13.49 5.41 -1.40
CA ASP A 49 -13.30 6.85 -1.22
C ASP A 49 -11.88 7.17 -0.71
N GLN A 50 -11.31 8.28 -1.18
CA GLN A 50 -9.94 8.68 -0.86
C GLN A 50 -9.71 8.86 0.66
N GLY A 51 -10.71 9.28 1.43
CA GLY A 51 -10.62 9.37 2.88
C GLY A 51 -10.56 7.99 3.55
N THR A 52 -11.25 7.00 2.98
CA THR A 52 -11.18 5.61 3.43
C THR A 52 -9.83 4.97 3.09
N VAL A 53 -9.30 5.24 1.89
CA VAL A 53 -7.95 4.81 1.49
C VAL A 53 -6.88 5.37 2.44
N GLN A 54 -6.96 6.66 2.76
CA GLN A 54 -6.05 7.32 3.71
C GLN A 54 -6.09 6.65 5.08
N LEU A 55 -7.29 6.42 5.64
CA LEU A 55 -7.46 5.71 6.91
C LEU A 55 -6.86 4.31 6.90
N ILE A 56 -7.03 3.56 5.81
CA ILE A 56 -6.46 2.22 5.67
C ILE A 56 -4.92 2.27 5.69
N VAL A 57 -4.31 3.21 4.95
CA VAL A 57 -2.86 3.36 4.88
C VAL A 57 -2.31 3.83 6.23
N GLU A 58 -2.89 4.86 6.85
CA GLU A 58 -2.47 5.35 8.18
C GLU A 58 -2.51 4.25 9.25
N GLN A 59 -3.52 3.39 9.23
CA GLN A 59 -3.65 2.29 10.18
C GLN A 59 -2.67 1.14 9.90
N LEU A 60 -2.31 0.89 8.64
CA LEU A 60 -1.39 -0.18 8.24
C LEU A 60 0.08 0.25 8.25
N TYR A 61 0.38 1.52 8.02
CA TYR A 61 1.72 2.08 7.98
C TYR A 61 2.56 1.75 9.23
N PRO A 62 2.08 1.89 10.48
CA PRO A 62 2.87 1.53 11.66
C PRO A 62 3.21 0.03 11.70
N PHE A 63 2.34 -0.85 11.19
CA PHE A 63 2.64 -2.28 11.10
C PHE A 63 3.70 -2.57 10.04
N ILE A 64 3.67 -1.85 8.91
CA ILE A 64 4.65 -2.00 7.83
C ILE A 64 6.01 -1.45 8.28
N ALA A 65 6.02 -0.28 8.92
CA ALA A 65 7.23 0.31 9.50
C ALA A 65 7.84 -0.59 10.59
N ALA A 66 7.01 -1.23 11.43
CA ALA A 66 7.47 -2.18 12.44
C ALA A 66 7.99 -3.51 11.85
N LEU A 67 7.35 -4.02 10.79
CA LEU A 67 7.81 -5.19 10.04
C LEU A 67 9.16 -4.94 9.37
N ASP A 68 9.34 -3.73 8.84
CA ASP A 68 10.58 -3.31 8.20
C ASP A 68 11.73 -3.11 9.20
N ALA A 69 11.44 -2.52 10.36
CA ALA A 69 12.43 -2.36 11.43
C ALA A 69 12.93 -3.71 12.00
N ALA A 70 12.20 -4.80 11.75
CA ALA A 70 12.54 -6.15 12.19
C ALA A 70 13.25 -6.99 11.11
N ALA A 71 13.34 -6.52 9.87
CA ALA A 71 13.94 -7.21 8.72
C ALA A 71 15.37 -6.72 8.43
#